data_AF-A0A2T0SNS4-F1
#
_entry.id   AF-A0A2T0SNS4-F1
#
_cell.length_a   1.000
_cell.length_b   1.000
_cell.length_c   1.000
_cell.angle_alpha   90.00
_cell.angle_beta   90.00
_cell.angle_gamma   90.00
#
_symmetry.space_group_name_H-M   'P 1'
#
loop_
_entity.id
_entity.type
_entity.pdbx_description
1 polymer ?
#
loop_
_entity_poly.entity_id
_entity_poly.type
_entity_poly.pdbx_seq_one_letter_code
_entity_poly.pdbx_strand_id
1 'polypeptide(L)'
;MLLTSFATKAWIVCLVALLALVLFVRLMWWLGRASENGVAMLVRLGMHRTAKDMLSLLIGYNVHTYSRSKFVLWNQVAPRFALLWSAVIVAIVLAGAGQWGMLSLYVTVLVTIFLLSRLGRQQVFDPYVKEQSGRQSGVTYIRPWNYLDELYAQ
;
A
#
# COMPACT_ATOMS: atom_id res chain seq x y z
N MET A 1 34.66 -3.34 34.69
CA MET A 1 33.39 -4.05 34.92
C MET A 1 32.14 -3.27 34.48
N LEU A 2 32.12 -1.93 34.51
CA LEU A 2 30.95 -1.13 34.07
C LEU A 2 30.71 -1.09 32.55
N LEU A 3 31.79 -1.05 31.74
CA LEU A 3 31.73 -1.00 30.26
C LEU A 3 31.05 -2.22 29.62
N THR A 4 31.23 -3.42 30.17
CA THR A 4 30.61 -4.64 29.63
C THR A 4 29.09 -4.65 29.85
N SER A 5 28.60 -4.07 30.96
CA SER A 5 27.17 -3.99 31.25
C SER A 5 26.40 -3.02 30.35
N PHE A 6 27.06 -1.95 29.90
CA PHE A 6 26.47 -0.98 28.96
C PHE A 6 26.39 -1.58 27.56
N ALA A 7 27.46 -2.24 27.11
CA ALA A 7 27.50 -2.91 25.81
C ALA A 7 26.40 -3.99 25.69
N THR A 8 26.19 -4.81 26.73
CA THR A 8 25.15 -5.83 26.72
C THR A 8 23.73 -5.23 26.69
N LYS A 9 23.49 -4.14 27.42
CA LYS A 9 22.18 -3.46 27.42
C LYS A 9 21.88 -2.81 26.07
N ALA A 10 22.87 -2.14 25.47
CA ALA A 10 22.73 -1.53 24.16
C ALA A 10 22.42 -2.57 23.07
N TRP A 11 23.11 -3.72 23.09
CA TRP A 11 22.86 -4.80 22.13
C TRP A 11 21.45 -5.38 22.25
N ILE A 12 20.94 -5.58 23.47
CA ILE A 12 19.57 -6.04 23.71
C ILE A 12 18.55 -5.04 23.16
N VAL A 13 18.75 -3.74 23.40
CA VAL A 13 17.86 -2.69 22.87
C VAL A 13 17.88 -2.69 21.33
N CYS A 14 19.06 -2.81 20.71
CA CYS A 14 19.16 -2.91 19.25
C CYS A 14 18.45 -4.15 18.69
N LEU A 15 18.59 -5.32 19.32
CA LEU A 15 17.91 -6.54 18.90
C LEU A 15 16.38 -6.42 19.02
N VAL A 16 15.89 -5.88 20.13
CA VAL A 16 14.46 -5.66 20.35
C VAL A 16 13.91 -4.68 19.31
N ALA A 17 14.63 -3.58 19.04
CA ALA A 17 14.23 -2.61 18.02
C ALA A 17 14.19 -3.22 16.61
N LEU A 18 15.19 -4.03 16.25
CA LEU A 18 15.25 -4.72 14.96
C LEU A 18 14.12 -5.73 14.81
N LEU A 19 13.84 -6.52 15.85
CA LEU A 19 12.73 -7.47 15.85
C LEU A 19 11.38 -6.77 15.74
N ALA A 20 11.19 -5.66 16.45
CA ALA A 20 10.00 -4.83 16.35
C ALA A 20 9.83 -4.27 14.92
N LEU A 21 10.91 -3.81 14.28
CA LEU A 21 10.89 -3.32 12.90
C LEU A 21 10.48 -4.42 11.90
N VAL A 22 11.05 -5.62 12.03
CA VAL A 22 10.72 -6.76 11.15
C VAL A 22 9.25 -7.15 11.30
N LEU A 23 8.76 -7.23 12.54
CA LEU A 23 7.35 -7.51 12.81
C LEU A 23 6.44 -6.42 12.25
N PHE A 24 6.84 -5.15 12.37
CA PHE A 24 6.10 -4.01 11.83
C PHE A 24 5.98 -4.09 10.30
N VAL A 25 7.08 -4.32 9.58
CA VAL A 25 7.06 -4.45 8.12
C VAL A 25 6.18 -5.63 7.69
N ARG A 26 6.29 -6.76 8.40
CA ARG A 26 5.48 -7.96 8.11
C ARG A 26 3.98 -7.71 8.36
N LEU A 27 3.65 -6.98 9.42
CA LEU A 27 2.27 -6.57 9.73
C LEU A 27 1.72 -5.63 8.64
N MET A 28 2.48 -4.63 8.19
CA MET A 28 2.05 -3.71 7.13
C MET A 28 1.77 -4.44 5.83
N TRP A 29 2.66 -5.38 5.48
CA TRP A 29 2.49 -6.20 4.29
C TRP A 29 1.26 -7.11 4.37
N TRP A 30 1.01 -7.69 5.55
CA TRP A 30 -0.18 -8.52 5.79
C TRP A 30 -1.46 -7.69 5.70
N LEU A 31 -1.51 -6.51 6.34
CA LEU A 31 -2.63 -5.57 6.25
C LEU A 31 -2.88 -5.11 4.80
N GLY A 32 -1.81 -4.80 4.06
CA GLY A 32 -1.91 -4.42 2.65
C GLY A 32 -2.60 -5.49 1.79
N ARG A 33 -2.21 -6.75 1.97
CA ARG A 33 -2.86 -7.89 1.30
C ARG A 33 -4.28 -8.15 1.78
N ALA A 34 -4.53 -8.00 3.08
CA ALA A 34 -5.87 -8.18 3.64
C ALA A 34 -6.85 -7.16 3.04
N SER A 35 -6.43 -5.90 2.91
CA SER A 35 -7.22 -4.86 2.23
C SER A 35 -7.41 -5.14 0.74
N GLU A 36 -6.38 -5.60 0.03
CA GLU A 36 -6.49 -6.03 -1.37
C GLU A 36 -7.52 -7.15 -1.54
N ASN A 37 -7.47 -8.17 -0.68
CA ASN A 37 -8.44 -9.26 -0.69
C ASN A 37 -9.87 -8.78 -0.40
N GLY A 38 -10.04 -7.79 0.48
CA GLY A 38 -11.33 -7.15 0.72
C GLY A 38 -11.89 -6.48 -0.52
N VAL A 39 -11.06 -5.74 -1.26
CA VAL A 39 -11.46 -5.14 -2.54
C VAL A 39 -11.79 -6.22 -3.57
N ALA A 40 -10.96 -7.26 -3.69
CA ALA A 40 -11.22 -8.37 -4.60
C ALA A 40 -12.54 -9.08 -4.29
N MET A 41 -12.89 -9.21 -3.00
CA MET A 41 -14.17 -9.77 -2.57
C MET A 41 -15.35 -8.87 -2.98
N LEU A 42 -15.22 -7.54 -2.84
CA LEU A 42 -16.25 -6.60 -3.32
C LEU A 42 -16.50 -6.72 -4.82
N VAL A 43 -15.44 -6.91 -5.62
CA VAL A 43 -15.59 -7.16 -7.07
C VAL A 43 -16.34 -8.45 -7.34
N ARG A 44 -15.97 -9.54 -6.65
CA ARG A 44 -16.66 -10.85 -6.78
C ARG A 44 -18.13 -10.80 -6.38
N LEU A 45 -18.50 -9.90 -5.46
CA LEU A 45 -19.89 -9.64 -5.06
C LEU A 45 -20.65 -8.73 -6.04
N GLY A 46 -20.01 -8.29 -7.13
CA GLY A 46 -20.60 -7.41 -8.13
C GLY A 46 -20.58 -5.92 -7.76
N MET A 47 -19.98 -5.53 -6.64
CA MET A 47 -19.94 -4.15 -6.15
C MET A 47 -18.82 -3.32 -6.79
N HIS A 48 -18.78 -3.28 -8.12
CA HIS A 48 -17.71 -2.66 -8.91
C HIS A 48 -17.51 -1.17 -8.61
N ARG A 49 -18.60 -0.41 -8.42
CA ARG A 49 -18.53 1.03 -8.11
C ARG A 49 -17.86 1.28 -6.76
N THR A 50 -18.30 0.57 -5.72
CA THR A 50 -17.73 0.69 -4.37
C THR A 50 -16.26 0.28 -4.33
N ALA A 51 -15.88 -0.77 -5.07
CA ALA A 51 -14.49 -1.19 -5.19
C ALA A 51 -13.62 -0.14 -5.91
N LYS A 52 -14.12 0.48 -7.00
CA LYS A 52 -13.45 1.61 -7.67
C LYS A 52 -13.29 2.81 -6.73
N ASP A 53 -14.35 3.16 -6.01
CA ASP A 53 -14.34 4.30 -5.08
C ASP A 53 -13.35 4.06 -3.93
N MET A 54 -13.31 2.85 -3.36
CA MET A 54 -12.32 2.51 -2.34
C MET A 54 -10.89 2.61 -2.88
N LEU A 55 -10.61 2.02 -4.04
CA LEU A 55 -9.27 2.08 -4.65
C LEU A 55 -8.86 3.53 -4.95
N SER A 56 -9.76 4.34 -5.50
CA SER A 56 -9.47 5.73 -5.84
C SER A 56 -9.29 6.60 -4.60
N LEU A 57 -10.15 6.44 -3.59
CA LEU A 57 -10.16 7.32 -2.41
C LEU A 57 -9.07 6.97 -1.41
N LEU A 58 -8.87 5.68 -1.13
CA LEU A 58 -7.88 5.25 -0.13
C LEU A 58 -6.47 5.33 -0.67
N ILE A 59 -6.22 4.80 -1.87
CA ILE A 59 -4.85 4.62 -2.38
C ILE A 59 -4.57 5.35 -3.70
N GLY A 60 -5.49 6.22 -4.15
CA GLY A 60 -5.33 6.98 -5.39
C GLY A 60 -5.22 6.10 -6.64
N TYR A 61 -5.76 4.87 -6.59
CA TYR A 61 -5.63 3.91 -7.67
C TYR A 61 -6.78 4.10 -8.68
N ASN A 62 -6.44 4.55 -9.88
CA ASN A 62 -7.39 4.91 -10.94
C ASN A 62 -7.04 4.23 -12.28
N VAL A 63 -7.87 4.44 -13.29
CA VAL A 63 -7.64 3.93 -14.67
C VAL A 63 -6.24 4.29 -15.18
N HIS A 64 -5.77 5.50 -14.89
CA HIS A 64 -4.45 5.95 -15.35
C HIS A 64 -3.29 5.22 -14.65
N THR A 65 -3.47 4.84 -13.39
CA THR A 65 -2.52 4.00 -12.67
C THR A 65 -2.54 2.59 -13.22
N TYR A 66 -3.75 2.06 -13.45
CA TYR A 66 -3.95 0.72 -14.00
C TYR A 66 -3.34 0.55 -15.40
N SER A 67 -3.35 1.60 -16.23
CA SER A 67 -2.75 1.57 -17.56
C SER A 67 -1.21 1.59 -17.55
N ARG A 68 -0.56 1.89 -16.42
CA ARG A 68 0.90 1.80 -16.27
C ARG A 68 1.33 0.35 -15.98
N SER A 69 2.59 0.03 -16.27
CA SER A 69 3.12 -1.33 -16.09
C SER A 69 2.89 -1.88 -14.67
N LYS A 70 2.26 -3.05 -14.61
CA LYS A 70 1.94 -3.80 -13.37
C LYS A 70 3.17 -4.43 -12.71
N PHE A 71 4.30 -4.50 -13.43
CA PHE A 71 5.57 -5.01 -12.92
C PHE A 71 6.31 -4.00 -12.02
N VAL A 72 5.90 -2.74 -12.05
CA VAL A 72 6.40 -1.73 -11.14
C VAL A 72 5.74 -1.95 -9.77
N LEU A 73 6.54 -2.28 -8.75
CA LEU A 73 6.08 -2.48 -7.36
C LEU A 73 5.16 -1.35 -6.86
N TRP A 74 5.43 -0.11 -7.27
CA TRP A 74 4.63 1.08 -6.92
C TRP A 74 3.25 1.16 -7.58
N ASN A 75 3.00 0.37 -8.63
CA ASN A 75 1.69 0.24 -9.27
C ASN A 75 0.91 -0.97 -8.74
N GLN A 76 1.43 -1.71 -7.76
CA GLN A 76 0.66 -2.79 -7.14
C GLN A 76 -0.24 -2.23 -6.05
N VAL A 77 -1.40 -2.86 -5.86
CA VAL A 77 -2.41 -2.44 -4.89
C VAL A 77 -1.96 -2.73 -3.44
N ALA A 78 -1.44 -3.93 -3.16
CA ALA A 78 -0.94 -4.29 -1.83
C ALA A 78 0.13 -3.34 -1.25
N PRO A 79 1.20 -2.96 -1.99
CA PRO A 79 2.19 -2.02 -1.48
C PRO A 79 1.60 -0.65 -1.17
N ARG A 80 0.65 -0.16 -1.96
CA ARG A 80 -0.02 1.12 -1.69
C ARG A 80 -0.88 1.06 -0.43
N PHE A 81 -1.61 -0.04 -0.22
CA PHE A 81 -2.32 -0.23 1.04
C PHE A 81 -1.35 -0.38 2.23
N ALA A 82 -0.22 -1.07 2.07
CA ALA A 82 0.79 -1.17 3.12
C ALA A 82 1.34 0.21 3.52
N LEU A 83 1.59 1.10 2.55
CA LEU A 83 1.96 2.49 2.83
C LEU A 83 0.86 3.25 3.56
N LEU A 84 -0.39 3.10 3.12
CA LEU A 84 -1.53 3.73 3.80
C LEU A 84 -1.62 3.29 5.26
N TRP A 85 -1.54 1.99 5.53
CA TRP A 85 -1.58 1.48 6.91
C TRP A 85 -0.38 1.93 7.73
N SER A 86 0.81 2.02 7.12
CA SER A 86 1.99 2.56 7.80
C SER A 86 1.78 4.02 8.20
N ALA A 87 1.21 4.84 7.32
CA ALA A 87 0.90 6.24 7.59
C ALA A 87 -0.15 6.37 8.68
N VAL A 88 -1.20 5.54 8.65
CA VAL A 88 -2.26 5.49 9.67
C VAL A 88 -1.69 5.12 11.04
N ILE A 89 -0.83 4.10 11.13
CA ILE A 89 -0.26 3.68 12.41
C ILE A 89 0.71 4.72 12.95
N VAL A 90 1.56 5.30 12.10
CA VAL A 90 2.41 6.44 12.50
C VAL A 90 1.55 7.59 13.03
N ALA A 91 0.47 7.92 12.32
CA ALA A 91 -0.51 8.91 12.76
C ALA A 91 -1.09 8.58 14.15
N ILE A 92 -1.56 7.35 14.37
CA ILE A 92 -2.12 6.90 15.66
C ILE A 92 -1.07 6.99 16.77
N VAL A 93 0.15 6.52 16.52
CA VAL A 93 1.26 6.56 17.49
C VAL A 93 1.59 7.99 17.86
N LEU A 94 1.65 8.89 16.88
CA LEU A 94 1.91 10.30 17.14
C LEU A 94 0.73 10.95 17.88
N ALA A 95 -0.52 10.67 17.50
CA ALA A 95 -1.74 11.14 18.18
C ALA A 95 -1.82 10.67 19.64
N GLY A 96 -1.39 9.44 19.93
CA GLY A 96 -1.30 8.90 21.28
C GLY A 96 -0.23 9.58 22.15
N ALA A 97 0.74 10.28 21.55
CA ALA A 97 1.81 10.97 22.28
C ALA A 97 1.42 12.35 22.85
N GLY A 98 0.13 12.74 22.82
CA GLY A 98 -0.40 13.95 23.47
C GLY A 98 -0.70 15.12 22.54
N GLN A 99 -0.67 16.37 23.06
CA GLN A 99 -1.14 17.59 22.35
C GLN A 99 -0.47 17.86 21.00
N TRP A 100 0.76 17.40 20.78
CA TRP A 100 1.50 17.51 19.50
C TRP A 100 1.07 16.45 18.46
N GLY A 101 0.39 15.42 18.92
CA GLY A 101 -0.04 14.28 18.13
C GLY A 101 -1.14 14.59 17.13
N MET A 102 -2.15 15.38 17.52
CA MET A 102 -3.26 15.75 16.63
C MET A 102 -2.81 16.60 15.44
N LEU A 103 -1.92 17.58 15.67
CA LEU A 103 -1.34 18.39 14.59
C LEU A 103 -0.50 17.53 13.66
N SER A 104 0.30 16.61 14.20
CA SER A 104 1.10 15.69 13.37
C SER A 104 0.23 14.72 12.57
N LEU A 105 -0.93 14.28 13.10
CA LEU A 105 -1.87 13.41 12.42
C LEU A 105 -2.51 14.14 11.24
N TYR A 106 -2.92 15.39 11.45
CA TYR A 106 -3.45 16.25 10.39
C TYR A 106 -2.41 16.50 9.29
N VAL A 107 -1.16 16.82 9.67
CA VAL A 107 -0.06 17.04 8.72
C VAL A 107 0.31 15.75 7.99
N THR A 108 0.37 14.60 8.67
CA THR A 108 0.72 13.32 8.04
C THR A 108 -0.36 12.87 7.07
N VAL A 109 -1.63 13.01 7.42
CA VAL A 109 -2.76 12.74 6.52
C VAL A 109 -2.74 13.69 5.32
N LEU A 110 -2.55 15.00 5.54
CA LEU A 110 -2.46 15.99 4.47
C LEU A 110 -1.25 15.76 3.56
N VAL A 111 -0.08 15.44 4.12
CA VAL A 111 1.13 15.13 3.34
C VAL A 111 0.96 13.82 2.58
N THR A 112 0.32 12.82 3.15
CA THR A 112 0.05 11.54 2.46
C THR A 112 -0.92 11.76 1.31
N ILE A 113 -2.03 12.49 1.53
CA ILE A 113 -2.98 12.88 0.48
C ILE A 113 -2.29 13.75 -0.58
N PHE A 114 -1.45 14.70 -0.17
CA PHE A 114 -0.70 15.58 -1.08
C PHE A 114 0.31 14.81 -1.92
N LEU A 115 1.11 13.92 -1.32
CA LEU A 115 2.08 13.09 -2.04
C LEU A 115 1.35 12.14 -3.00
N LEU A 116 0.27 11.48 -2.57
CA LEU A 116 -0.56 10.63 -3.43
C LEU A 116 -1.18 11.42 -4.59
N SER A 117 -1.65 12.64 -4.36
CA SER A 117 -2.25 13.50 -5.39
C SER A 117 -1.24 14.20 -6.30
N ARG A 118 0.01 14.39 -5.85
CA ARG A 118 1.11 14.90 -6.69
C ARG A 118 1.74 13.80 -7.54
N LEU A 119 1.80 12.57 -7.05
CA LEU A 119 2.25 11.40 -7.81
C LEU A 119 1.31 11.04 -8.97
N GLY A 120 0.01 11.35 -8.85
CA GLY A 120 -0.95 11.27 -9.96
C GLY A 120 -0.77 12.35 -11.05
N ARG A 121 0.03 13.39 -10.79
CA ARG A 121 0.17 14.57 -11.67
C ARG A 121 1.48 14.65 -12.45
N GLN A 122 2.45 13.76 -12.24
CA GLN A 122 3.58 13.61 -13.16
C GLN A 122 3.15 12.82 -14.40
N GLN A 123 2.81 13.62 -15.41
CA GLN A 123 2.31 13.29 -16.73
C GLN A 123 3.42 12.88 -17.72
N VAL A 124 3.05 11.96 -18.64
CA VAL A 124 3.46 11.88 -20.07
C VAL A 124 4.89 11.32 -20.32
N PHE A 125 5.21 10.38 -21.22
CA PHE A 125 4.69 9.90 -22.51
C PHE A 125 5.15 8.42 -22.68
N ASP A 126 4.31 7.51 -23.17
CA ASP A 126 4.82 6.39 -23.98
C ASP A 126 3.71 5.91 -24.93
N PRO A 127 3.87 6.03 -26.27
CA PRO A 127 2.85 5.67 -27.25
C PRO A 127 2.87 4.18 -27.61
N TYR A 128 3.58 3.32 -26.88
CA TYR A 128 3.73 1.93 -27.28
C TYR A 128 2.70 0.99 -26.65
N VAL A 129 1.75 0.64 -27.53
CA VAL A 129 1.30 -0.73 -27.79
C VAL A 129 0.31 -1.30 -26.77
N LYS A 130 -0.96 -1.09 -27.12
CA LYS A 130 -1.98 -2.14 -27.02
C LYS A 130 -1.44 -3.41 -27.67
N GLU A 131 -0.94 -4.36 -26.89
CA GLU A 131 -0.81 -5.74 -27.37
C GLU A 131 -1.87 -6.61 -26.69
N GLN A 132 -2.91 -6.85 -27.48
CA GLN A 132 -3.76 -8.03 -27.34
C GLN A 132 -2.86 -9.27 -27.25
N SER A 133 -2.88 -9.96 -26.11
CA SER A 133 -2.61 -11.40 -26.07
C SER A 133 -3.81 -12.01 -25.32
N GLY A 134 -4.70 -12.76 -25.96
CA GLY A 134 -4.43 -13.78 -26.94
C GLY A 134 -4.04 -15.06 -26.20
N ARG A 135 -5.05 -15.82 -25.76
CA ARG A 135 -5.05 -17.23 -25.35
C ARG A 135 -3.68 -17.85 -25.00
N GLN A 136 -3.43 -18.10 -23.71
CA GLN A 136 -2.70 -19.30 -23.31
C GLN A 136 -3.34 -19.95 -22.07
N SER A 137 -4.00 -21.06 -22.37
CA SER A 137 -4.43 -22.16 -21.52
C SER A 137 -3.26 -22.87 -20.85
N GLY A 138 -3.44 -23.23 -19.57
CA GLY A 138 -2.55 -24.16 -18.85
C GLY A 138 -2.03 -23.58 -17.55
N VAL A 139 -2.65 -23.98 -16.43
CA VAL A 139 -2.43 -23.49 -15.06
C VAL A 139 -2.91 -22.05 -14.88
N THR A 140 -4.15 -21.91 -14.42
CA THR A 140 -4.71 -20.64 -13.97
C THR A 140 -3.99 -20.21 -12.68
N TYR A 141 -2.78 -19.68 -12.81
CA TYR A 141 -2.23 -18.79 -11.79
C TYR A 141 -3.19 -17.60 -11.77
N ILE A 142 -4.17 -17.65 -10.87
CA ILE A 142 -5.05 -16.51 -10.60
C ILE A 142 -4.13 -15.44 -10.03
N ARG A 143 -3.64 -14.57 -10.91
CA ARG A 143 -2.78 -13.49 -10.50
C ARG A 143 -3.64 -12.60 -9.60
N PRO A 144 -3.11 -12.13 -8.45
CA PRO A 144 -3.92 -11.43 -7.47
C PRO A 144 -4.61 -10.19 -8.05
N TRP A 145 -4.10 -9.62 -9.15
CA TRP A 145 -4.65 -8.46 -9.87
C TRP A 145 -5.71 -8.76 -10.94
N ASN A 146 -6.14 -10.00 -11.16
CA ASN A 146 -7.15 -10.30 -12.19
C ASN A 146 -8.49 -9.58 -11.96
N TYR A 147 -8.85 -9.31 -10.70
CA TYR A 147 -10.06 -8.56 -10.37
C TYR A 147 -10.00 -7.10 -10.85
N LEU A 148 -8.80 -6.53 -11.04
CA LEU A 148 -8.64 -5.18 -11.57
C LEU A 148 -8.97 -5.13 -13.07
N ASP A 149 -8.68 -6.22 -13.79
CA ASP A 149 -9.02 -6.32 -15.21
C ASP A 149 -10.54 -6.34 -15.38
N GLU A 150 -11.24 -7.09 -14.53
CA GLU A 150 -12.71 -7.08 -14.46
C GLU A 150 -13.26 -5.70 -14.06
N LEU A 151 -12.63 -5.05 -13.08
CA LEU A 151 -13.04 -3.74 -12.60
C LEU A 151 -12.92 -2.66 -13.69
N TYR A 152 -11.82 -2.64 -14.45
CA TYR A 152 -11.52 -1.59 -15.44
C TYR A 152 -11.86 -1.95 -16.89
N ALA A 153 -12.38 -3.15 -17.16
CA ALA A 153 -12.97 -3.52 -18.45
C ALA A 153 -14.42 -3.00 -18.62
N GLN A 154 -15.10 -2.65 -17.52
CA GLN A 154 -16.42 -1.99 -17.48
C GLN A 154 -16.28 -0.46 -17.48
#